data_AF-A0A1W0XE78-F1
#
_entry.id   AF-A0A1W0XE78-F1
#
_cell.length_a   1.000
_cell.length_b   1.000
_cell.length_c   1.000
_cell.angle_alpha   90.00
_cell.angle_beta   90.00
_cell.angle_gamma   90.00
#
_symmetry.space_group_name_H-M   'P 1'
#
loop_
_entity.id
_entity.type
_entity.pdbx_description
1 polymer ?
#
loop_
_entity_poly.entity_id
_entity_poly.type
_entity_poly.pdbx_seq_one_letter_code
_entity_poly.pdbx_strand_id
1 'polypeptide(L)'
;MQYLVLFAIIGTATCQFSGRSIDTSKTQGKFVWDLQKAPLTVPEMAVLLSQRDAGYPKHNDIPQTSFSCAAKVGPGFYADPEAQCQVFHRCDQNGDRTSYLCVNSTIFNQITLICDSWFNVDCDKSVDYENYANSRLYTNLPLFDTPPADYVAPSQLVLLQNQALTQQQSAAKPRGRRSF
;
A
#
# COMPACT_ATOMS: atom_id res chain seq x y z
N MET A 1 -34.89 -25.76 -59.48
CA MET A 1 -35.35 -25.91 -58.08
C MET A 1 -34.33 -25.23 -57.20
N GLN A 2 -34.73 -24.12 -56.58
CA GLN A 2 -33.85 -23.19 -55.87
C GLN A 2 -34.00 -23.43 -54.37
N TYR A 3 -32.92 -23.86 -53.70
CA TYR A 3 -32.89 -23.97 -52.24
C TYR A 3 -32.33 -22.66 -51.66
N LEU A 4 -33.22 -21.88 -51.04
CA LEU A 4 -32.87 -20.74 -50.20
C LEU A 4 -32.28 -21.27 -48.88
N VAL A 5 -30.98 -21.06 -48.66
CA VAL A 5 -30.35 -21.24 -47.35
C VAL A 5 -30.43 -19.92 -46.60
N LEU A 6 -31.36 -19.82 -45.66
CA LEU A 6 -31.43 -18.72 -44.69
C LEU A 6 -30.34 -18.92 -43.64
N PHE A 7 -29.27 -18.10 -43.70
CA PHE A 7 -28.31 -17.99 -42.59
C PHE A 7 -28.95 -17.15 -41.47
N ALA A 8 -29.34 -17.83 -40.39
CA ALA A 8 -29.70 -17.17 -39.14
C ALA A 8 -28.44 -16.51 -38.56
N ILE A 9 -28.39 -15.19 -38.60
CA ILE A 9 -27.36 -14.40 -37.95
C ILE A 9 -27.62 -14.49 -36.45
N ILE A 10 -26.97 -15.45 -35.78
CA ILE A 10 -26.87 -15.45 -34.32
C ILE A 10 -25.94 -14.29 -34.00
N GLY A 11 -26.52 -13.13 -33.69
CA GLY A 11 -25.80 -12.01 -33.13
C GLY A 11 -25.18 -12.43 -31.81
N THR A 12 -23.90 -12.80 -31.83
CA THR A 12 -23.11 -12.90 -30.61
C THR A 12 -22.99 -11.49 -30.07
N ALA A 13 -23.89 -11.11 -29.16
CA ALA A 13 -23.64 -10.00 -28.27
C ALA A 13 -22.42 -10.38 -27.44
N THR A 14 -21.23 -9.95 -27.88
CA THR A 14 -20.09 -9.90 -26.98
C THR A 14 -20.46 -8.90 -25.90
N CYS A 15 -20.81 -9.39 -24.71
CA CYS A 15 -20.78 -8.55 -23.52
C CYS A 15 -19.37 -7.99 -23.42
N GLN A 16 -19.18 -6.73 -23.82
CA GLN A 16 -18.01 -5.97 -23.42
C GLN A 16 -18.16 -5.79 -21.92
N PHE A 17 -17.61 -6.74 -21.15
CA PHE A 17 -17.33 -6.50 -19.74
C PHE A 17 -16.41 -5.29 -19.77
N SER A 18 -16.88 -4.13 -19.32
CA SER A 18 -16.06 -2.96 -19.04
C SER A 18 -15.17 -3.28 -17.83
N GLY A 19 -14.30 -4.27 -18.03
CA GLY A 19 -13.36 -4.80 -17.06
C GLY A 19 -12.23 -3.80 -16.96
N ARG A 20 -12.25 -3.00 -15.91
CA ARG A 20 -11.08 -2.22 -15.53
C ARG A 20 -9.96 -3.21 -15.23
N SER A 21 -8.87 -3.16 -16.00
CA SER A 21 -7.75 -4.09 -15.84
C SER A 21 -7.11 -3.90 -14.46
N ILE A 22 -6.86 -5.00 -13.75
CA ILE A 22 -6.10 -5.00 -12.51
C ILE A 22 -4.62 -4.74 -12.87
N ASP A 23 -4.13 -3.54 -12.59
CA ASP A 23 -2.69 -3.25 -12.65
C ASP A 23 -2.02 -3.78 -11.38
N THR A 24 -1.12 -4.74 -11.56
CA THR A 24 -0.30 -5.33 -10.49
C THR A 24 1.19 -5.03 -10.66
N SER A 25 1.57 -4.23 -11.66
CA SER A 25 2.97 -3.98 -12.03
C SER A 25 3.81 -3.45 -10.86
N LYS A 26 3.20 -2.68 -9.95
CA LYS A 26 3.88 -2.07 -8.80
C LYS A 26 4.07 -3.01 -7.61
N THR A 27 3.31 -4.10 -7.54
CA THR A 27 3.28 -5.06 -6.43
C THR A 27 3.68 -6.48 -6.82
N GLN A 28 3.90 -6.74 -8.11
CA GLN A 28 4.28 -8.06 -8.60
C GLN A 28 5.62 -8.52 -8.00
N GLY A 29 5.62 -9.73 -7.43
CA GLY A 29 6.82 -10.34 -6.83
C GLY A 29 7.30 -9.68 -5.54
N LYS A 30 6.51 -8.77 -4.96
CA LYS A 30 6.82 -8.09 -3.69
C LYS A 30 6.03 -8.70 -2.54
N PHE A 31 6.67 -8.80 -1.39
CA PHE A 31 6.04 -9.18 -0.13
C PHE A 31 5.65 -7.94 0.67
N VAL A 32 4.85 -8.12 1.73
CA VAL A 32 4.36 -7.02 2.57
C VAL A 32 5.47 -6.08 3.02
N TRP A 33 6.61 -6.64 3.45
CA TRP A 33 7.73 -5.85 3.96
C TRP A 33 8.48 -5.08 2.86
N ASP A 34 8.32 -5.44 1.58
CA ASP A 34 8.83 -4.67 0.43
C ASP A 34 7.92 -3.51 0.05
N LEU A 35 6.64 -3.58 0.44
CA LEU A 35 5.62 -2.58 0.13
C LEU A 35 5.47 -1.53 1.24
N GLN A 36 5.75 -1.92 2.49
CA GLN A 36 5.71 -1.01 3.63
C GLN A 36 6.73 0.12 3.47
N LYS A 37 6.38 1.28 4.04
CA LYS A 37 7.27 2.43 4.06
C LYS A 37 8.59 2.07 4.75
N ALA A 38 9.70 2.54 4.20
CA ALA A 38 11.01 2.31 4.78
C ALA A 38 11.05 2.82 6.24
N PRO A 39 11.78 2.12 7.13
CA PRO A 39 11.93 2.57 8.50
C PRO A 39 12.61 3.94 8.55
N LEU A 40 12.17 4.77 9.48
CA LEU A 40 12.71 6.09 9.69
C LEU A 40 14.19 6.02 10.08
N THR A 41 14.99 6.89 9.48
CA THR A 41 16.38 7.09 9.87
C THR A 41 16.47 7.81 11.22
N VAL A 42 17.62 7.72 11.88
CA VAL A 42 17.85 8.41 13.17
C VAL A 42 17.59 9.92 13.09
N PRO A 43 18.06 10.65 12.04
CA PRO A 43 17.74 12.06 11.90
C PRO A 43 16.24 12.34 11.74
N GLU A 44 15.53 11.53 10.94
CA GLU A 44 14.08 11.67 10.75
C GLU A 44 13.34 11.43 12.06
N MET A 45 13.74 10.40 12.82
CA MET A 45 13.17 10.13 14.14
C MET A 45 13.39 11.29 15.12
N ALA A 46 14.59 11.88 15.13
CA ALA A 46 14.87 13.05 15.97
C ALA A 46 13.97 14.24 15.59
N VAL A 47 13.76 14.48 14.29
CA VAL A 47 12.83 15.52 13.81
C VAL A 47 11.41 15.23 14.31
N LEU A 48 10.90 14.02 14.13
CA LEU A 48 9.55 13.63 14.58
C LEU A 48 9.35 13.83 16.08
N LEU A 49 10.32 13.43 16.90
CA LEU A 49 10.24 13.57 18.36
C LEU A 49 10.36 15.02 18.82
N SER A 50 11.00 15.88 18.02
CA SER A 50 11.17 17.30 18.34
C SER A 50 10.00 18.19 17.89
N GLN A 51 9.17 17.71 16.96
CA GLN A 51 8.04 18.46 16.41
C GLN A 51 6.81 18.38 17.32
N ARG A 52 6.42 19.52 17.92
CA ARG A 52 5.15 19.69 18.66
C ARG A 52 3.92 19.50 17.76
N ASP A 53 4.04 19.89 16.50
CA ASP A 53 3.03 19.69 15.46
C ASP A 53 3.51 18.58 14.53
N ALA A 54 3.39 17.33 14.99
CA ALA A 54 3.59 16.18 14.13
C ALA A 54 2.68 16.31 12.89
N GLY A 55 3.29 16.24 11.70
CA GLY A 55 2.67 16.54 10.40
C GLY A 55 1.66 15.50 9.92
N TYR A 56 0.62 15.26 10.70
CA TYR A 56 -0.46 14.34 10.38
C TYR A 56 -1.83 15.04 10.37
N PRO A 57 -2.79 14.56 9.56
CA PRO A 57 -4.14 15.12 9.50
C PRO A 57 -4.91 14.93 10.82
N LYS A 58 -5.67 15.95 11.22
CA LYS A 58 -6.46 15.99 12.47
C LYS A 58 -7.91 16.37 12.15
N HIS A 59 -8.51 15.69 11.18
CA HIS A 59 -9.92 15.84 10.89
C HIS A 59 -10.74 15.37 12.10
N ASN A 60 -11.75 16.17 12.45
CA ASN A 60 -12.71 15.82 13.52
C ASN A 60 -13.97 15.14 12.95
N ASP A 61 -14.21 15.30 11.65
CA ASP A 61 -15.33 14.76 10.90
C ASP A 61 -14.84 14.30 9.53
N ILE A 62 -15.63 13.47 8.84
CA ILE A 62 -15.31 12.98 7.50
C ILE A 62 -15.57 14.11 6.48
N PRO A 63 -14.53 14.69 5.83
CA PRO A 63 -14.73 15.71 4.82
C PRO A 63 -15.39 15.13 3.57
N GLN A 64 -16.00 16.00 2.76
CA GLN A 64 -16.45 15.61 1.43
C GLN A 64 -15.26 15.61 0.46
N THR A 65 -15.07 14.51 -0.26
CA THR A 65 -14.02 14.29 -1.25
C THR A 65 -14.61 13.75 -2.54
N SER A 66 -13.80 13.65 -3.60
CA SER A 66 -14.26 13.10 -4.88
C SER A 66 -14.38 11.56 -4.90
N PHE A 67 -14.19 10.89 -3.76
CA PHE A 67 -14.21 9.43 -3.66
C PHE A 67 -15.54 8.81 -4.12
N SER A 68 -15.44 7.81 -5.01
CA SER A 68 -16.59 7.02 -5.49
C SER A 68 -16.23 5.54 -5.64
N CYS A 69 -17.10 4.65 -5.13
CA CYS A 69 -16.97 3.21 -5.29
C CYS A 69 -17.08 2.77 -6.77
N ALA A 70 -17.84 3.49 -7.59
CA ALA A 70 -17.93 3.23 -9.02
C ALA A 70 -16.60 3.48 -9.76
N ALA A 71 -15.71 4.28 -9.17
CA ALA A 71 -14.37 4.53 -9.68
C ALA A 71 -13.33 3.50 -9.19
N LYS A 72 -13.74 2.46 -8.46
CA LYS A 72 -12.86 1.39 -7.98
C LYS A 72 -13.07 0.10 -8.76
N VAL A 73 -12.10 -0.82 -8.67
CA VAL A 73 -12.12 -2.08 -9.44
C VAL A 73 -13.15 -3.07 -8.89
N GLY A 74 -13.41 -3.06 -7.57
CA GLY A 74 -14.35 -3.98 -6.96
C GLY A 74 -14.66 -3.65 -5.49
N PRO A 75 -15.29 -4.56 -4.75
CA PRO A 75 -15.51 -4.40 -3.32
C PRO A 75 -14.18 -4.39 -2.57
N GLY A 76 -14.12 -3.68 -1.45
CA GLY A 76 -12.92 -3.59 -0.63
C GLY A 76 -12.83 -2.33 0.20
N PHE A 77 -11.65 -2.08 0.75
CA PHE A 77 -11.35 -0.89 1.54
C PHE A 77 -10.34 -0.02 0.80
N TYR A 78 -10.55 1.28 0.85
CA TYR A 78 -9.83 2.25 0.04
C TYR A 78 -9.43 3.46 0.88
N ALA A 79 -8.14 3.75 0.96
CA ALA A 79 -7.65 5.00 1.51
C ALA A 79 -8.21 6.18 0.70
N ASP A 80 -8.43 7.32 1.37
CA ASP A 80 -8.77 8.58 0.71
C ASP A 80 -7.58 9.56 0.75
N PRO A 81 -6.80 9.68 -0.34
CA PRO A 81 -5.68 10.62 -0.39
C PRO A 81 -6.10 12.09 -0.28
N GLU A 82 -7.32 12.47 -0.69
CA GLU A 82 -7.82 13.85 -0.55
C GLU A 82 -8.04 14.22 0.92
N ALA A 83 -8.38 13.22 1.74
CA ALA A 83 -8.45 13.33 3.21
C ALA A 83 -7.13 12.93 3.90
N GLN A 84 -6.00 13.01 3.18
CA GLN A 84 -4.66 12.67 3.67
C GLN A 84 -4.57 11.26 4.29
N CYS A 85 -5.35 10.33 3.75
CA CYS A 85 -5.53 8.96 4.24
C CYS A 85 -6.07 8.84 5.69
N GLN A 86 -6.45 9.92 6.37
CA GLN A 86 -7.10 9.78 7.68
C GLN A 86 -8.50 9.17 7.53
N VAL A 87 -9.15 9.42 6.40
CA VAL A 87 -10.39 8.77 6.03
C VAL A 87 -10.10 7.60 5.10
N PHE A 88 -10.90 6.56 5.26
CA PHE A 88 -10.99 5.47 4.30
C PHE A 88 -12.45 5.09 4.07
N HIS A 89 -12.70 4.43 2.95
CA HIS A 89 -14.02 4.02 2.52
C HIS A 89 -14.06 2.53 2.28
N ARG A 90 -15.14 1.89 2.70
CA ARG A 90 -15.49 0.53 2.31
C ARG A 90 -16.51 0.59 1.19
N CYS A 91 -16.23 -0.09 0.09
CA CYS A 91 -17.17 -0.37 -0.98
C CYS A 91 -17.63 -1.83 -0.85
N ASP A 92 -18.94 -2.05 -0.78
CA ASP A 92 -19.48 -3.40 -0.77
C ASP A 92 -19.72 -3.94 -2.19
N GLN A 93 -20.33 -5.13 -2.29
CA GLN A 93 -20.60 -5.78 -3.57
C GLN A 93 -21.65 -5.06 -4.43
N ASN A 94 -22.51 -4.24 -3.80
CA ASN A 94 -23.50 -3.43 -4.50
C ASN A 94 -22.92 -2.08 -4.94
N GLY A 95 -21.70 -1.76 -4.51
CA GLY A 95 -21.07 -0.46 -4.72
C GLY A 95 -21.47 0.59 -3.68
N ASP A 96 -22.12 0.19 -2.59
CA ASP A 96 -22.50 1.11 -1.53
C ASP A 96 -21.25 1.53 -0.73
N ARG A 97 -21.14 2.84 -0.48
CA ARG A 97 -20.02 3.45 0.23
C ARG A 97 -20.33 3.59 1.71
N THR A 98 -19.47 3.04 2.56
CA THR A 98 -19.40 3.36 4.00
C THR A 98 -18.07 4.05 4.30
N SER A 99 -18.07 5.18 5.00
CA SER A 99 -16.87 5.97 5.28
C SER A 99 -16.48 5.88 6.75
N TYR A 100 -15.18 5.92 7.03
CA TYR A 100 -14.62 5.81 8.37
C TYR A 100 -13.50 6.82 8.56
N LEU A 101 -13.37 7.35 9.77
CA LEU A 101 -12.30 8.26 10.17
C LEU A 101 -11.36 7.54 11.14
N CYS A 102 -10.06 7.49 10.81
CA CYS A 102 -9.02 7.03 11.72
C CYS A 102 -8.83 8.04 12.86
N VAL A 103 -8.46 7.53 14.04
CA VAL A 103 -8.19 8.37 15.21
C VAL A 103 -7.00 9.30 14.96
N ASN A 104 -6.96 10.43 15.66
CA ASN A 104 -5.82 11.35 15.59
C ASN A 104 -4.50 10.62 15.79
N SER A 105 -3.49 10.99 15.00
CA SER A 105 -2.16 10.37 14.87
C SER A 105 -2.09 9.08 14.06
N THR A 106 -3.20 8.64 13.48
CA THR A 106 -3.23 7.47 12.58
C THR A 106 -3.85 7.80 11.24
N ILE A 107 -3.42 7.10 10.20
CA ILE A 107 -4.00 7.13 8.86
C ILE A 107 -4.14 5.70 8.32
N PHE A 108 -5.02 5.50 7.37
CA PHE A 108 -5.33 4.18 6.83
C PHE A 108 -4.16 3.64 6.00
N ASN A 109 -3.67 2.48 6.39
CA ASN A 109 -2.64 1.74 5.68
C ASN A 109 -3.31 0.81 4.67
N GLN A 110 -3.23 1.17 3.38
CA GLN A 110 -3.86 0.40 2.32
C GLN A 110 -3.32 -1.03 2.18
N ILE A 111 -2.08 -1.31 2.60
CA ILE A 111 -1.47 -2.64 2.50
C ILE A 111 -2.09 -3.57 3.54
N THR A 112 -2.24 -3.09 4.78
CA THR A 112 -2.66 -3.91 5.94
C THR A 112 -4.14 -3.76 6.28
N LEU A 113 -4.83 -2.82 5.63
CA LEU A 113 -6.27 -2.55 5.79
C LEU A 113 -6.67 -2.13 7.21
N ILE A 114 -5.77 -1.44 7.92
CA ILE A 114 -6.01 -0.90 9.26
C ILE A 114 -5.50 0.54 9.36
N CYS A 115 -5.98 1.29 10.35
CA CYS A 115 -5.35 2.56 10.71
C CYS A 115 -4.02 2.28 11.43
N ASP A 116 -2.93 2.85 10.93
CA ASP A 116 -1.59 2.75 11.50
C ASP A 116 -1.05 4.16 11.77
N SER A 117 0.03 4.25 12.53
CA SER A 117 0.72 5.50 12.81
C SER A 117 1.09 6.19 11.51
N TRP A 118 0.79 7.48 11.41
CA TRP A 118 0.95 8.25 10.16
C TRP A 118 2.36 8.18 9.55
N PHE A 119 3.38 7.98 10.38
CA PHE A 119 4.76 7.89 9.93
C PHE A 119 5.13 6.51 9.34
N ASN A 120 4.32 5.46 9.56
CA ASN A 120 4.48 4.11 8.99
C ASN A 120 3.83 3.97 7.61
N VAL A 121 2.97 4.92 7.23
CA VAL A 121 2.16 4.83 6.01
C VAL A 121 2.68 5.83 4.99
N ASP A 122 2.79 5.38 3.74
CA ASP A 122 3.02 6.24 2.58
C ASP A 122 1.68 6.46 1.88
N CYS A 123 1.01 7.57 2.25
CA CYS A 123 -0.35 7.85 1.78
C CYS A 123 -0.43 7.98 0.25
N ASP A 124 0.59 8.57 -0.37
CA ASP A 124 0.66 8.81 -1.82
C ASP A 124 0.72 7.49 -2.60
N LYS A 125 1.21 6.42 -1.96
CA LYS A 125 1.28 5.07 -2.54
C LYS A 125 0.05 4.22 -2.27
N SER A 126 -0.91 4.68 -1.48
CA SER A 126 -2.10 3.89 -1.14
C SER A 126 -2.80 3.37 -2.40
N VAL A 127 -3.04 4.22 -3.41
CA VAL A 127 -3.73 3.82 -4.64
C VAL A 127 -3.03 2.64 -5.35
N ASP A 128 -1.70 2.57 -5.26
CA ASP A 128 -0.89 1.52 -5.89
C ASP A 128 -1.10 0.15 -5.22
N TYR A 129 -1.61 0.13 -3.99
CA TYR A 129 -1.79 -1.07 -3.17
C TYR A 129 -3.24 -1.54 -3.05
N GLU A 130 -4.20 -0.80 -3.62
CA GLU A 130 -5.63 -1.14 -3.57
C GLU A 130 -5.89 -2.56 -4.08
N ASN A 131 -5.39 -2.89 -5.27
CA ASN A 131 -5.57 -4.21 -5.87
C ASN A 131 -4.87 -5.31 -5.05
N TYR A 132 -3.67 -5.03 -4.54
CA TYR A 132 -2.90 -5.99 -3.75
C TYR A 132 -3.67 -6.40 -2.50
N ALA A 133 -4.17 -5.45 -1.72
CA ALA A 133 -4.84 -5.76 -0.47
C ALA A 133 -6.28 -6.26 -0.70
N ASN A 134 -7.04 -5.60 -1.57
CA ASN A 134 -8.46 -5.91 -1.75
C ASN A 134 -8.72 -7.22 -2.52
N SER A 135 -7.81 -7.67 -3.40
CA SER A 135 -8.03 -8.92 -4.16
C SER A 135 -8.09 -10.19 -3.31
N ARG A 136 -7.64 -10.10 -2.05
CA ARG A 136 -7.63 -11.22 -1.08
C ARG A 136 -8.85 -11.19 -0.16
N LEU A 137 -9.57 -10.07 -0.11
CA LEU A 137 -10.79 -9.95 0.68
C LEU A 137 -11.87 -10.88 0.12
N TYR A 138 -12.68 -11.43 1.02
CA TYR A 138 -13.77 -12.35 0.68
C TYR A 138 -13.30 -13.64 0.00
N THR A 139 -12.03 -14.01 0.18
CA THR A 139 -11.45 -15.27 -0.26
C THR A 139 -10.96 -16.08 0.94
N ASN A 140 -10.58 -17.34 0.71
CA ASN A 140 -9.92 -18.18 1.71
C ASN A 140 -8.38 -18.03 1.70
N LEU A 141 -7.86 -17.00 1.02
CA LEU A 141 -6.42 -16.73 0.98
C LEU A 141 -6.01 -15.91 2.22
N PRO A 142 -4.78 -16.10 2.72
CA PRO A 142 -4.25 -15.20 3.73
C PRO A 142 -4.16 -13.78 3.15
N LEU A 143 -4.35 -12.77 4.00
CA LEU A 143 -4.21 -11.36 3.59
C LEU A 143 -2.79 -11.04 3.11
N PHE A 144 -1.79 -11.77 3.63
CA PHE A 144 -0.38 -11.59 3.32
C PHE A 144 0.24 -12.92 2.88
N ASP A 145 1.04 -12.87 1.83
CA ASP A 145 1.75 -14.04 1.33
C ASP A 145 2.89 -14.42 2.28
N THR A 146 3.18 -15.72 2.40
CA THR A 146 4.36 -16.21 3.13
C THR A 146 5.59 -16.06 2.23
N PRO A 147 6.61 -15.27 2.63
CA PRO A 147 7.83 -15.15 1.85
C PRO A 147 8.60 -16.48 1.78
N PRO A 148 9.41 -16.70 0.72
CA PRO A 148 10.28 -17.86 0.64
C PRO A 148 11.37 -17.82 1.73
N ALA A 149 11.99 -18.96 2.01
CA ALA A 149 12.94 -19.10 3.13
C ALA A 149 14.21 -18.25 2.99
N ASP A 150 14.59 -17.91 1.76
CA ASP A 150 15.74 -17.07 1.41
C ASP A 150 15.39 -15.58 1.30
N TYR A 151 14.15 -15.20 1.57
CA TYR A 151 13.72 -13.81 1.60
C TYR A 151 14.50 -13.00 2.64
N VAL A 152 15.04 -11.86 2.22
CA VAL A 152 15.72 -10.89 3.10
C VAL A 152 14.91 -9.61 3.12
N ALA A 153 14.38 -9.25 4.28
CA ALA A 153 13.55 -8.05 4.42
C ALA A 153 14.40 -6.76 4.24
N PRO A 154 13.80 -5.65 3.75
CA PRO A 154 14.51 -4.38 3.63
C PRO A 154 15.20 -3.91 4.92
N SER A 155 14.58 -4.15 6.08
CA SER A 155 15.18 -3.82 7.39
C SER A 155 16.44 -4.65 7.70
N GLN A 156 16.50 -5.92 7.29
CA GLN A 156 17.68 -6.76 7.43
C GLN A 156 18.80 -6.30 6.52
N LEU A 157 18.48 -5.88 5.28
CA LEU A 157 19.46 -5.30 4.36
C LEU A 157 20.11 -4.03 4.95
N VAL A 158 19.31 -3.15 5.53
CA VAL A 158 19.83 -1.94 6.21
C VAL A 158 20.77 -2.30 7.36
N LEU A 159 20.42 -3.31 8.18
CA LEU A 159 21.28 -3.76 9.27
C LEU A 159 22.64 -4.27 8.77
N LEU A 160 22.63 -5.09 7.72
CA LEU A 160 23.86 -5.64 7.12
C LEU A 160 24.74 -4.52 6.54
N GLN A 161 24.13 -3.52 5.89
CA GLN A 161 24.85 -2.36 5.37
C GLN A 161 25.49 -1.52 6.49
N ASN A 162 24.76 -1.27 7.58
CA ASN A 162 25.28 -0.54 8.74
C ASN A 162 26.45 -1.28 9.42
N GLN A 163 26.39 -2.62 9.49
CA GLN A 163 27.48 -3.43 10.01
C GLN A 163 28.73 -3.34 9.12
N ALA A 164 28.56 -3.42 7.80
CA ALA A 164 29.66 -3.28 6.85
C ALA A 164 30.34 -1.90 6.94
N LEU A 165 29.56 -0.82 7.04
CA LEU A 165 30.08 0.54 7.24
C LEU A 165 30.87 0.66 8.55
N THR A 166 30.38 0.07 9.63
CA THR A 166 31.07 0.07 10.93
C THR A 166 32.41 -0.67 10.88
N GLN A 167 32.47 -1.79 10.15
CA GLN A 167 33.72 -2.54 9.94
C GLN A 167 34.74 -1.76 9.09
N GLN A 168 34.28 -1.02 8.09
CA GLN A 168 35.16 -0.14 7.29
C GLN A 168 35.72 1.02 8.12
N GLN A 169 34.90 1.63 8.97
CA GLN A 169 35.34 2.70 9.87
C GLN A 169 36.34 2.23 10.94
N SER A 170 36.17 1.01 11.47
CA SER A 170 37.11 0.43 12.43
C SER A 170 38.45 0.04 11.80
N ALA A 171 38.44 -0.37 10.53
CA ALA A 171 39.65 -0.63 9.75
C ALA A 171 40.40 0.65 9.33
N ALA A 172 39.68 1.77 9.12
CA ALA A 172 40.25 3.06 8.71
C ALA A 172 40.85 3.88 9.88
N LYS A 173 40.62 3.50 11.13
CA LYS A 173 41.17 4.21 12.31
C LYS A 173 42.68 3.95 12.41
N PRO A 174 43.56 4.98 12.29
CA PRO A 174 45.00 4.75 12.37
C PRO A 174 45.36 4.23 13.76
N ARG A 175 46.16 3.15 13.82
CA ARG A 175 46.77 2.68 15.07
C ARG A 175 47.60 3.83 15.63
N GLY A 176 47.12 4.45 16.71
CA GLY A 176 47.84 5.50 17.41
C GLY A 176 49.28 5.04 17.71
N ARG A 177 50.25 5.80 17.20
CA ARG A 177 51.66 5.62 17.51
C ARG A 177 51.80 5.81 19.03
N ARG A 178 52.15 4.75 19.76
CA ARG A 178 52.58 4.87 21.16
C ARG A 178 53.89 5.64 21.13
N SER A 179 53.86 6.91 21.51
CA SER A 179 55.07 7.66 21.83
C SER A 179 55.55 7.17 23.20
N PHE A 180 56.80 6.69 23.22
CA PHE A 180 57.54 6.31 24.42
C PHE A 180 57.85 7.53 25.29
#